data_AF-A0A7K6ET79-F1
#
_entry.id   AF-A0A7K6ET79-F1
#
_cell.length_a   1.000
_cell.length_b   1.000
_cell.length_c   1.000
_cell.angle_alpha   90.00
_cell.angle_beta   90.00
_cell.angle_gamma   90.00
#
_symmetry.space_group_name_H-M   'P 1'
#
loop_
_entity.id
_entity.type
_entity.pdbx_description
1 polymer ?
#
loop_
_entity_poly.entity_id
_entity_poly.type
_entity_poly.pdbx_seq_one_letter_code
_entity_poly.pdbx_strand_id
1 'polypeptide(L)'
;QYVGSFVVEELDLQQRAGQLEEQLRALKDCPRRRPVVLRFSLQGLKVYGADGETLLMAHALRRILYSTWRLPDRQFAFVARNPHSPPSTLFCHLFVGLPAEVVQTLHHLLCRSFQLCYLLAHPEEQA
;
A
#
# COMPACT_ATOMS: atom_id res chain seq x y z
N GLN A 1 4.80 -5.51 10.00
CA GLN A 1 5.04 -6.86 9.42
C GLN A 1 4.17 -7.02 8.18
N TYR A 2 4.66 -7.69 7.14
CA TYR A 2 3.91 -7.97 5.92
C TYR A 2 3.14 -9.28 6.03
N VAL A 3 1.84 -9.27 5.76
CA VAL A 3 0.96 -10.45 5.80
C VAL A 3 0.95 -11.15 4.44
N GLY A 4 0.78 -10.38 3.37
CA GLY A 4 0.67 -10.92 2.02
C GLY A 4 -0.03 -9.97 1.07
N SER A 5 -0.22 -10.47 -0.15
CA SER A 5 -1.04 -9.83 -1.18
C SER A 5 -2.31 -10.65 -1.41
N PHE A 6 -3.42 -9.98 -1.70
CA PHE A 6 -4.60 -10.61 -2.27
C PHE A 6 -5.12 -9.81 -3.46
N VAL A 7 -5.80 -10.48 -4.38
CA VAL A 7 -6.40 -9.85 -5.56
C VAL A 7 -7.59 -9.00 -5.10
N VAL A 8 -7.72 -7.82 -5.68
CA VAL A 8 -8.89 -6.95 -5.50
C VAL A 8 -9.80 -7.16 -6.70
N GLU A 9 -11.04 -7.54 -6.46
CA GLU A 9 -12.04 -7.80 -7.51
C GLU A 9 -12.36 -6.53 -8.31
N GLU A 10 -12.67 -6.71 -9.60
CA GLU A 10 -13.13 -5.63 -10.49
C GLU A 10 -14.61 -5.32 -10.22
N LEU A 11 -14.85 -4.56 -9.15
CA LEU A 11 -16.18 -4.11 -8.73
C LEU A 11 -16.30 -2.59 -8.84
N ASP A 12 -17.54 -2.10 -8.64
CA ASP A 12 -17.75 -0.68 -8.43
C ASP A 12 -16.98 -0.16 -7.21
N LEU A 13 -16.78 1.17 -7.13
CA LEU A 13 -15.93 1.76 -6.11
C LEU A 13 -16.40 1.46 -4.68
N GLN A 14 -17.71 1.44 -4.44
CA GLN A 14 -18.29 1.29 -3.11
C GLN A 14 -18.25 -0.15 -2.64
N GLN A 15 -18.62 -1.09 -3.52
CA GLN A 15 -18.51 -2.53 -3.31
C GLN A 15 -17.05 -2.91 -3.06
N ARG A 16 -16.12 -2.39 -3.87
CA ARG A 16 -14.69 -2.63 -3.69
C ARG A 16 -14.18 -2.13 -2.34
N ALA A 17 -14.63 -0.96 -1.89
CA ALA A 17 -14.26 -0.43 -0.59
C ALA A 17 -14.76 -1.34 0.56
N GLY A 18 -16.01 -1.79 0.48
CA GLY A 18 -16.61 -2.71 1.47
C GLY A 18 -15.89 -4.06 1.52
N GLN A 19 -15.70 -4.71 0.36
CA GLN A 19 -14.97 -5.98 0.29
C GLN A 19 -13.53 -5.85 0.78
N LEU A 20 -12.84 -4.77 0.42
CA LEU A 20 -11.49 -4.53 0.88
C LEU A 20 -11.45 -4.43 2.41
N GLU A 21 -12.40 -3.72 3.02
CA GLU A 21 -12.49 -3.60 4.47
C GLU A 21 -12.72 -4.97 5.14
N GLU A 22 -13.61 -5.79 4.59
CA GLU A 22 -13.87 -7.15 5.07
C GLU A 22 -12.62 -8.03 5.01
N GLN A 23 -11.89 -8.00 3.89
CA GLN A 23 -10.63 -8.75 3.72
C GLN A 23 -9.56 -8.30 4.71
N LEU A 24 -9.41 -6.98 4.92
CA LEU A 24 -8.47 -6.44 5.90
C LEU A 24 -8.84 -6.90 7.33
N ARG A 25 -10.12 -6.91 7.67
CA ARG A 25 -10.62 -7.36 8.98
C ARG A 25 -10.40 -8.86 9.19
N ALA A 26 -10.62 -9.68 8.16
CA ALA A 26 -10.39 -11.12 8.21
C ALA A 26 -8.91 -11.47 8.42
N LEU A 27 -7.99 -10.66 7.87
CA LEU A 27 -6.55 -10.92 7.91
C LEU A 27 -5.80 -10.26 9.08
N LYS A 28 -6.51 -9.60 10.01
CA LYS A 28 -5.88 -8.87 11.13
C LYS A 28 -5.00 -9.76 12.01
N ASP A 29 -5.44 -10.98 12.26
CA ASP A 29 -4.77 -11.96 13.14
C ASP A 29 -4.06 -13.06 12.34
N CYS A 30 -3.76 -12.82 11.06
CA CYS A 30 -3.10 -13.82 10.22
C CYS A 30 -1.74 -14.23 10.84
N PRO A 31 -1.55 -15.54 11.14
CA PRO A 31 -0.31 -16.00 11.78
C PRO A 31 0.87 -15.96 10.81
N ARG A 32 0.60 -16.06 9.50
CA ARG A 32 1.61 -15.97 8.46
C ARG A 32 1.94 -14.51 8.19
N ARG A 33 3.01 -14.04 8.82
CA ARG A 33 3.51 -12.68 8.68
C ARG A 33 5.02 -12.66 8.70
N ARG A 34 5.62 -11.72 7.97
CA ARG A 34 7.07 -11.56 7.90
C ARG A 34 7.51 -10.14 8.29
N PRO A 35 8.57 -9.99 9.10
CA PRO A 35 9.16 -8.68 9.35
C PRO A 35 9.73 -8.10 8.05
N VAL A 36 9.49 -6.80 7.84
CA VAL A 36 9.89 -6.06 6.64
C VAL A 36 10.20 -4.62 6.98
N VAL A 37 10.98 -3.97 6.13
CA VAL A 37 11.25 -2.52 6.17
C VAL A 37 10.65 -1.86 4.94
N LEU A 38 9.90 -0.77 5.14
CA LEU A 38 9.32 0.02 4.06
C LEU A 38 10.19 1.24 3.79
N ARG A 39 10.55 1.47 2.52
CA ARG A 39 11.27 2.68 2.07
C ARG A 39 10.45 3.41 1.01
N PHE A 40 10.08 4.66 1.30
CA PHE A 40 9.28 5.52 0.42
C PHE A 40 10.20 6.48 -0.34
N SER A 41 9.82 6.80 -1.57
CA SER A 41 10.47 7.79 -2.43
C SER A 41 9.49 8.28 -3.49
N LEU A 42 9.83 9.35 -4.20
CA LEU A 42 9.04 9.80 -5.36
C LEU A 42 9.08 8.82 -6.54
N GLN A 43 10.05 7.90 -6.57
CA GLN A 43 10.06 6.80 -7.53
C GLN A 43 9.02 5.72 -7.17
N GLY A 44 8.62 5.64 -5.89
CA GLY A 44 7.65 4.67 -5.37
C GLY A 44 8.06 4.06 -4.03
N LEU A 45 7.52 2.87 -3.76
CA LEU A 45 7.64 2.16 -2.50
C LEU A 45 8.44 0.86 -2.69
N LYS A 46 9.44 0.66 -1.84
CA LYS A 46 10.22 -0.57 -1.76
C LYS A 46 9.99 -1.26 -0.42
N VAL A 47 9.86 -2.58 -0.45
CA VAL A 47 9.72 -3.46 0.72
C VAL A 47 10.96 -4.32 0.80
N TYR A 48 11.69 -4.19 1.89
CA TYR A 48 12.89 -4.97 2.20
C TYR A 48 12.59 -6.01 3.26
N GLY A 49 13.44 -7.04 3.33
CA GLY A 49 13.44 -8.00 4.43
C GLY A 49 13.76 -7.34 5.77
N ALA A 50 13.74 -8.16 6.83
CA ALA A 50 14.10 -7.70 8.17
C ALA A 50 15.56 -7.25 8.29
N ASP A 51 16.42 -7.73 7.40
CA ASP A 51 17.82 -7.31 7.25
C ASP A 51 17.96 -5.88 6.71
N GLY A 52 16.89 -5.31 6.14
CA GLY A 52 16.92 -3.99 5.50
C GLY A 52 17.64 -3.95 4.15
N GLU A 53 18.15 -5.08 3.67
CA GLU A 53 19.00 -5.20 2.48
C GLU A 53 18.34 -6.02 1.38
N THR A 54 17.68 -7.13 1.74
CA THR A 54 17.04 -8.01 0.75
C THR A 54 15.78 -7.36 0.20
N LEU A 55 15.79 -6.94 -1.07
CA LEU A 55 14.61 -6.39 -1.74
C LEU A 55 13.56 -7.50 -1.98
N LEU A 56 12.39 -7.36 -1.37
CA LEU A 56 11.27 -8.30 -1.51
C LEU A 56 10.25 -7.84 -2.56
N MET A 57 10.04 -6.53 -2.66
CA MET A 57 9.03 -5.95 -3.54
C MET A 57 9.38 -4.49 -3.85
N ALA A 58 9.07 -4.05 -5.07
CA ALA A 58 9.20 -2.66 -5.48
C ALA A 58 8.03 -2.26 -6.38
N HIS A 59 7.30 -1.22 -5.97
CA HIS A 59 6.24 -0.62 -6.76
C HIS A 59 6.64 0.80 -7.15
N ALA A 60 6.70 1.07 -8.45
CA ALA A 60 6.76 2.44 -8.94
C ALA A 60 5.50 3.21 -8.50
N LEU A 61 5.63 4.49 -8.16
CA LEU A 61 4.52 5.26 -7.58
C LEU A 61 3.27 5.24 -8.49
N ARG A 62 3.47 5.39 -9.81
CA ARG A 62 2.40 5.29 -10.84
C ARG A 62 1.63 3.97 -10.90
N ARG A 63 2.14 2.91 -10.27
CA ARG A 63 1.47 1.59 -10.20
C ARG A 63 0.61 1.45 -8.95
N ILE A 64 0.80 2.32 -7.96
CA ILE A 64 0.02 2.34 -6.73
C ILE A 64 -1.19 3.25 -6.97
N LEU A 65 -2.39 2.73 -6.80
CA LEU A 65 -3.63 3.45 -7.05
C LEU A 65 -4.04 4.28 -5.83
N TYR A 66 -4.02 3.65 -4.66
CA TYR A 66 -4.33 4.29 -3.39
C TYR A 66 -3.75 3.50 -2.23
N SER A 67 -3.77 4.12 -1.05
CA SER A 67 -3.50 3.44 0.21
C SER A 67 -4.68 3.57 1.16
N THR A 68 -4.80 2.62 2.07
CA THR A 68 -5.84 2.57 3.11
C THR A 68 -5.23 2.10 4.43
N TRP A 69 -5.92 2.33 5.53
CA TRP A 69 -5.46 1.97 6.86
C TRP A 69 -6.63 1.70 7.79
N ARG A 70 -6.38 0.89 8.82
CA ARG A 70 -7.35 0.61 9.89
C ARG A 70 -6.66 0.77 11.24
N LEU A 71 -6.96 1.86 11.93
CA LEU A 71 -6.35 2.20 13.22
C LEU A 71 -6.65 1.17 14.32
N PRO A 72 -7.89 0.67 14.50
CA PRO A 72 -8.20 -0.30 15.56
C PRO A 72 -7.36 -1.58 15.46
N ASP A 73 -7.06 -2.00 14.22
CA ASP A 73 -6.34 -3.22 13.91
C ASP A 73 -4.86 -2.99 13.59
N ARG A 74 -4.39 -1.73 13.70
CA ARG A 74 -3.01 -1.33 13.42
C ARG A 74 -2.51 -1.78 12.03
N GLN A 75 -3.36 -1.60 11.03
CA GLN A 75 -3.12 -2.06 9.67
C GLN A 75 -2.86 -0.90 8.72
N PHE A 76 -1.90 -1.09 7.84
CA PHE A 76 -1.65 -0.25 6.68
C PHE A 76 -1.67 -1.11 5.44
N ALA A 77 -2.28 -0.63 4.36
CA ALA A 77 -2.31 -1.33 3.09
C ALA A 77 -2.24 -0.37 1.91
N PHE A 78 -1.77 -0.87 0.78
CA PHE A 78 -1.86 -0.15 -0.49
C PHE A 78 -2.30 -1.08 -1.61
N VAL A 79 -3.02 -0.51 -2.58
CA VAL A 79 -3.51 -1.23 -3.74
C VAL A 79 -2.68 -0.82 -4.96
N ALA A 80 -2.12 -1.82 -5.64
CA ALA A 80 -1.22 -1.59 -6.76
C ALA A 80 -1.39 -2.63 -7.87
N ARG A 81 -0.86 -2.30 -9.05
CA ARG A 81 -0.66 -3.25 -10.15
C ARG A 81 0.69 -3.92 -10.01
N ASN A 82 0.70 -5.25 -9.96
CA ASN A 82 1.94 -6.02 -9.90
C ASN A 82 2.68 -6.02 -11.26
N PRO A 83 4.02 -6.04 -11.27
CA PRO A 83 4.78 -6.37 -12.47
C PRO A 83 4.39 -7.74 -13.01
N HIS A 84 4.33 -7.87 -14.34
CA HIS A 84 4.02 -9.13 -15.04
C HIS A 84 2.62 -9.73 -14.78
N SER A 85 1.74 -9.00 -14.11
CA SER A 85 0.30 -9.33 -14.02
C SER A 85 -0.49 -8.59 -15.12
N PRO A 86 -1.70 -9.08 -15.47
CA PRO A 86 -2.57 -8.36 -16.39
C PRO A 86 -2.80 -6.92 -15.95
N PRO A 87 -2.90 -5.94 -16.88
CA PRO A 87 -3.00 -4.52 -16.54
C PRO A 87 -4.21 -4.16 -15.67
N SER A 88 -5.29 -4.94 -15.74
CA SER A 88 -6.53 -4.71 -14.99
C SER A 88 -6.48 -5.29 -13.57
N THR A 89 -5.61 -6.27 -13.32
CA THR A 89 -5.55 -6.95 -12.01
C THR A 89 -4.90 -6.06 -10.95
N LEU A 90 -5.64 -5.85 -9.87
CA LEU A 90 -5.19 -5.10 -8.70
C LEU A 90 -4.86 -6.03 -7.55
N PHE A 91 -3.85 -5.66 -6.78
CA PHE A 91 -3.42 -6.39 -5.59
C PHE A 91 -3.39 -5.45 -4.41
N CYS A 92 -3.97 -5.87 -3.29
CA CYS A 92 -3.84 -5.21 -2.02
C CYS A 92 -2.69 -5.85 -1.23
N HIS A 93 -1.74 -5.03 -0.78
CA HIS A 93 -0.59 -5.44 0.01
C HIS A 93 -0.80 -5.02 1.47
N LEU A 94 -0.91 -5.99 2.38
CA LEU A 94 -1.30 -5.75 3.77
C LEU A 94 -0.11 -5.82 4.75
N PHE A 95 -0.02 -4.81 5.61
CA PHE A 95 0.94 -4.71 6.70
C PHE A 95 0.23 -4.53 8.04
N VAL A 96 0.68 -5.28 9.06
CA VAL A 96 0.09 -5.30 10.42
C VAL A 96 1.14 -5.15 11.51
N GLY A 97 0.69 -4.91 12.74
CA GLY A 97 1.56 -4.83 13.92
C GLY A 97 2.44 -3.58 13.95
N LEU A 98 1.97 -2.50 13.35
CA LEU A 98 2.61 -1.19 13.38
C LEU A 98 2.15 -0.41 14.62
N PRO A 99 2.97 0.51 15.18
CA PRO A 99 2.46 1.49 16.12
C PRO A 99 1.36 2.36 15.49
N ALA A 100 0.42 2.83 16.31
CA ALA A 100 -0.78 3.53 15.83
C ALA A 100 -0.42 4.82 15.05
N GLU A 101 0.55 5.58 15.55
CA GLU A 101 1.07 6.80 14.92
C GLU A 101 1.76 6.52 13.58
N VAL A 102 2.40 5.36 13.44
CA VAL A 102 3.10 4.97 12.22
C VAL A 102 2.11 4.62 11.12
N VAL A 103 1.02 3.93 11.44
CA VAL A 103 0.00 3.53 10.45
C VAL A 103 -0.52 4.72 9.65
N GLN A 104 -0.91 5.79 10.35
CA GLN A 104 -1.42 6.99 9.71
C GLN A 104 -0.32 7.74 8.94
N THR A 105 0.90 7.76 9.49
CA THR A 105 2.06 8.37 8.85
C THR A 105 2.38 7.71 7.51
N LEU A 106 2.34 6.37 7.43
CA LEU A 106 2.58 5.64 6.19
C LEU A 106 1.56 5.98 5.10
N HIS A 107 0.29 6.07 5.46
CA HIS A 107 -0.76 6.50 4.54
C HIS A 107 -0.51 7.93 4.03
N HIS A 108 -0.28 8.88 4.94
CA HIS A 108 -0.03 10.27 4.57
C HIS A 108 1.22 10.45 3.72
N LEU A 109 2.28 9.68 3.96
CA LEU A 109 3.49 9.71 3.14
C LEU A 109 3.21 9.34 1.68
N LEU A 110 2.37 8.33 1.42
CA LEU A 110 1.95 8.00 0.05
C LEU A 110 1.09 9.09 -0.55
N CYS A 111 0.10 9.61 0.18
CA CYS A 111 -0.76 10.69 -0.31
C CYS A 111 0.05 11.93 -0.70
N ARG A 112 1.01 12.33 0.14
CA ARG A 112 1.93 13.44 -0.16
C ARG A 112 2.84 13.12 -1.34
N SER A 113 3.30 11.89 -1.47
CA SER A 113 4.11 11.47 -2.64
C SER A 113 3.31 11.59 -3.94
N PHE A 114 2.03 11.20 -3.94
CA PHE A 114 1.15 11.38 -5.10
C PHE A 114 0.95 12.85 -5.44
N GLN A 115 0.63 13.67 -4.45
CA GLN A 115 0.44 15.12 -4.63
C GLN A 115 1.70 15.78 -5.18
N LEU A 116 2.87 15.49 -4.59
CA LEU A 116 4.12 16.06 -5.05
C LEU A 116 4.49 15.59 -6.46
N CYS A 117 4.32 14.30 -6.77
CA CYS A 117 4.55 13.81 -8.13
C CYS A 117 3.60 14.43 -9.15
N TYR A 118 2.35 14.69 -8.77
CA TYR A 118 1.39 15.38 -9.62
C TYR A 118 1.83 16.81 -9.91
N LEU A 119 2.14 17.60 -8.87
CA LEU A 119 2.60 18.99 -9.02
C LEU A 119 3.93 19.11 -9.75
N LEU A 120 4.84 18.13 -9.61
CA LEU A 120 6.08 18.09 -10.37
C LEU A 120 5.86 17.81 -11.87
N ALA A 121 4.78 17.09 -12.22
CA ALA A 121 4.41 16.81 -13.59
C ALA A 121 3.57 17.93 -14.23
N HIS A 122 2.92 18.76 -13.42
CA HIS A 122 2.06 19.88 -13.83
C HIS A 122 2.47 21.17 -13.11
N PRO A 123 3.64 21.76 -13.43
CA PRO A 123 4.14 22.97 -12.76
C PRO A 123 3.18 24.15 -12.84
N GLU A 124 2.34 24.21 -13.87
CA GLU A 124 1.29 25.21 -14.08
C GLU A 124 0.21 25.22 -13.00
N GLU A 125 -0.02 24.09 -12.32
CA GLU A 125 -1.03 23.96 -11.25
C GLU A 125 -0.48 24.35 -9.87
N GLN A 126 0.78 24.81 -9.77
CA GLN A 126 1.38 25.27 -8.51
C GLN A 126 1.01 26.72 -8.13
N ALA A 127 0.21 27.38 -8.98
CA ALA A 127 -0.11 28.81 -8.92
C ALA A 127 -1.17 29.18 -7.86
#